data_AF-A0A7J4T0H2-F1
#
_entry.id   AF-A0A7J4T0H2-F1
#
_cell.length_a   1.000
_cell.length_b   1.000
_cell.length_c   1.000
_cell.angle_alpha   90.00
_cell.angle_beta   90.00
_cell.angle_gamma   90.00
#
_symmetry.space_group_name_H-M   'P 1'
#
loop_
_entity.id
_entity.type
_entity.pdbx_description
1 polymer ?
#
loop_
_entity_poly.entity_id
_entity_poly.type
_entity_poly.pdbx_seq_one_letter_code
_entity_poly.pdbx_strand_id
1 'polypeptide(L)'
;MVENLFGTDGIRGLVNLEKIGETSAITRLLEHREISPAIMQLIGESLGRMVDREPSQKMTVVVGWDDRPANMDLAESLTIGLNIAEFEVV
;
A
#
# COMPACT_ATOMS: atom_id res chain seq x y z
N MET A 1 19.54 -9.93 -0.25
CA MET A 1 19.06 -10.48 -1.54
C MET A 1 17.91 -9.58 -1.95
N VAL A 2 17.94 -8.96 -3.13
CA VAL A 2 16.78 -8.16 -3.58
C VAL A 2 15.77 -9.16 -4.12
N GLU A 3 14.79 -9.52 -3.30
CA GLU A 3 13.67 -10.31 -3.77
C GLU A 3 12.79 -9.43 -4.65
N ASN A 4 12.57 -9.85 -5.90
CA ASN A 4 11.61 -9.19 -6.77
C ASN A 4 10.21 -9.40 -6.18
N LEU A 5 9.64 -8.35 -5.59
CA LEU A 5 8.28 -8.35 -5.04
C LEU A 5 7.22 -8.38 -6.14
N PHE A 6 7.52 -7.82 -7.30
CA PHE A 6 6.60 -7.74 -8.43
C PHE A 6 6.57 -9.07 -9.19
N GLY A 7 5.36 -9.64 -9.33
CA GLY A 7 5.08 -10.66 -10.32
C GLY A 7 4.65 -10.04 -11.66
N THR A 8 3.98 -10.82 -12.50
CA THR A 8 3.47 -10.36 -13.81
C THR A 8 2.45 -9.22 -13.67
N ASP A 9 1.60 -9.28 -12.64
CA ASP A 9 0.48 -8.33 -12.45
C ASP A 9 0.58 -7.57 -11.12
N GLY A 10 1.80 -7.27 -10.66
CA GLY A 10 2.03 -6.52 -9.41
C GLY A 10 2.43 -7.38 -8.21
N ILE A 11 2.31 -6.79 -7.03
CA ILE A 11 2.68 -7.41 -5.74
C ILE A 11 1.55 -8.32 -5.28
N ARG A 12 1.89 -9.57 -4.89
CA ARG A 12 0.93 -10.55 -4.37
C ARG A 12 1.46 -11.18 -3.09
N GLY A 13 0.56 -11.50 -2.17
CA GLY A 13 0.90 -12.10 -0.89
C GLY A 13 -0.31 -12.64 -0.14
N LEU A 14 -0.04 -13.35 0.96
CA LEU A 14 -1.05 -13.80 1.91
C LEU A 14 -1.51 -12.62 2.77
N VAL A 15 -2.82 -12.46 2.95
CA VAL A 15 -3.36 -11.38 3.78
C VAL A 15 -3.16 -11.71 5.26
N ASN A 16 -2.56 -10.78 6.00
CA ASN A 16 -2.39 -10.87 7.45
C ASN A 16 -2.92 -9.58 8.11
N LEU A 17 -4.01 -9.71 8.88
CA LEU A 17 -4.70 -8.59 9.54
C LEU A 17 -4.19 -8.33 10.96
N GLU A 18 -3.12 -8.99 11.38
CA GLU A 18 -2.50 -8.71 12.67
C GLU A 18 -2.02 -7.26 12.74
N LYS A 19 -2.30 -6.59 13.86
CA LYS A 19 -1.81 -5.23 14.12
C LYS A 19 -0.32 -5.28 14.43
N ILE A 20 0.48 -4.94 13.43
CA ILE A 20 1.94 -4.93 13.50
C ILE A 20 2.50 -3.55 13.15
N GLY A 21 3.70 -3.25 13.62
CA GLY A 21 4.41 -2.03 13.25
C GLY A 21 4.97 -2.08 11.82
N GLU A 22 5.33 -0.91 11.28
CA GLU A 22 5.84 -0.74 9.91
C GLU A 22 7.05 -1.63 9.61
N THR A 23 8.07 -1.64 10.49
CA THR A 23 9.26 -2.47 10.31
C THR A 23 8.90 -3.95 10.19
N SER A 24 8.00 -4.44 11.05
CA SER A 24 7.53 -5.84 10.98
C SER A 24 6.71 -6.10 9.71
N ALA A 25 5.90 -5.14 9.26
CA ALA A 25 5.14 -5.26 8.03
C ALA A 25 6.05 -5.34 6.80
N ILE A 26 7.12 -4.55 6.75
CA ILE A 26 8.15 -4.63 5.70
C ILE A 26 8.85 -6.00 5.73
N THR A 27 9.30 -6.44 6.91
CA THR A 27 9.96 -7.75 7.04
C THR A 27 9.04 -8.88 6.58
N ARG A 28 7.77 -8.89 6.99
CA ARG A 28 6.81 -9.93 6.60
C ARG A 28 6.47 -9.89 5.10
N LEU A 29 6.40 -8.71 4.48
CA LEU A 29 6.27 -8.61 3.03
C LEU A 29 7.48 -9.23 2.32
N LEU A 30 8.68 -8.88 2.76
CA LEU A 30 9.93 -9.31 2.12
C LEU A 30 10.23 -10.80 2.32
N GLU A 31 10.02 -11.33 3.53
CA GLU A 31 10.45 -12.69 3.89
C GLU A 31 9.34 -13.72 3.77
N HIS A 32 8.07 -13.31 3.86
CA HIS A 32 6.92 -14.21 3.91
C HIS A 32 5.86 -13.92 2.85
N ARG A 33 6.07 -12.87 2.02
CA ARG A 33 5.06 -12.38 1.07
C ARG A 33 3.71 -12.19 1.75
N GLU A 34 3.70 -11.55 2.91
CA GLU A 34 2.46 -11.17 3.58
C GLU A 34 2.07 -9.72 3.27
N ILE A 35 0.79 -9.48 3.05
CA ILE A 35 0.19 -8.17 2.86
C ILE A 35 -0.67 -7.86 4.08
N SER A 36 -0.39 -6.74 4.73
CA SER A 36 -1.10 -6.25 5.91
C SER A 36 -1.60 -4.81 5.71
N PRO A 37 -2.58 -4.36 6.53
CA PRO A 37 -2.98 -2.95 6.59
C PRO A 37 -1.78 -1.99 6.69
N ALA A 38 -0.81 -2.31 7.56
CA ALA A 38 0.37 -1.48 7.79
C ALA A 38 1.24 -1.30 6.54
N ILE A 39 1.49 -2.36 5.76
CA ILE A 39 2.29 -2.23 4.53
C ILE A 39 1.51 -1.49 3.44
N MET A 40 0.18 -1.65 3.36
CA MET A 40 -0.66 -0.92 2.40
C MET A 40 -0.67 0.57 2.68
N GLN A 41 -0.81 0.98 3.95
CA GLN A 41 -0.69 2.38 4.34
C GLN A 41 0.70 2.93 3.99
N LEU A 42 1.77 2.21 4.33
CA LEU A 42 3.14 2.64 4.05
C LEU A 42 3.42 2.80 2.54
N ILE A 43 2.85 1.91 1.71
CA ILE A 43 2.92 2.04 0.24
C ILE A 43 2.26 3.35 -0.20
N GLY A 44 1.05 3.65 0.31
CA GLY A 44 0.35 4.90 0.00
C GLY A 44 1.16 6.15 0.38
N GLU A 45 1.73 6.16 1.59
CA GLU A 45 2.57 7.28 2.07
C GLU A 45 3.85 7.43 1.24
N SER A 46 4.46 6.30 0.86
CA SER A 46 5.70 6.28 0.09
C SER A 46 5.51 6.78 -1.34
N LEU A 47 4.36 6.48 -1.96
CA LEU A 47 4.03 6.98 -3.30
C LEU A 47 4.07 8.51 -3.35
N GLY A 48 3.59 9.20 -2.31
CA GLY A 48 3.62 10.66 -2.24
C GLY A 48 5.03 11.25 -2.29
N ARG A 49 6.03 10.51 -1.80
CA ARG A 49 7.43 10.94 -1.79
C ARG A 49 8.14 10.64 -3.11
N MET A 50 7.62 9.69 -3.89
CA MET A 50 8.22 9.27 -5.16
C MET A 50 7.70 10.06 -6.35
N VAL A 51 6.52 10.66 -6.21
CA VAL A 51 5.87 11.39 -7.30
C VAL A 51 6.38 12.82 -7.32
N ASP A 52 6.97 13.21 -8.46
CA ASP A 52 7.41 14.57 -8.71
C ASP A 52 6.16 15.42 -9.01
N ARG A 53 5.87 16.40 -8.16
CA ARG A 53 4.66 17.23 -8.26
C ARG A 53 5.01 18.70 -8.12
N GLU A 54 4.42 19.50 -8.99
CA GLU A 54 4.38 20.95 -8.80
C GLU A 54 3.59 21.26 -7.51
N PRO A 55 4.03 22.22 -6.67
CA PRO A 55 3.41 22.50 -5.37
C PRO A 55 1.91 22.80 -5.40
N SER A 56 1.38 23.21 -6.57
CA SER A 56 -0.02 23.58 -6.76
C SER A 56 -0.90 22.45 -7.32
N GLN A 57 -0.34 21.30 -7.67
CA GLN A 57 -1.08 20.21 -8.29
C GLN A 57 -1.46 19.15 -7.25
N LYS A 58 -2.76 19.03 -6.96
CA LYS A 58 -3.31 17.84 -6.31
C LYS A 58 -3.43 16.72 -7.33
N MET A 59 -2.91 15.55 -6.98
CA MET A 59 -2.98 14.38 -7.83
C MET A 59 -4.13 13.48 -7.38
N THR A 60 -4.93 13.05 -8.35
CA THR A 60 -6.06 12.16 -8.11
C THR A 60 -5.64 10.72 -8.37
N VAL A 61 -6.00 9.81 -7.46
CA VAL A 61 -5.75 8.37 -7.55
C VAL A 61 -7.07 7.62 -7.41
N VAL A 62 -7.29 6.64 -8.29
CA VAL A 62 -8.44 5.74 -8.22
C VAL A 62 -8.05 4.50 -7.44
N VAL A 63 -8.82 4.13 -6.40
CA VAL A 63 -8.59 2.89 -5.64
C VAL A 63 -9.76 1.94 -5.88
N GLY A 64 -9.46 0.78 -6.49
CA GLY A 64 -10.42 -0.28 -6.74
C GLY A 64 -9.98 -1.61 -6.14
N TRP A 65 -10.95 -2.43 -5.73
CA TRP A 65 -10.72 -3.78 -5.20
C TRP A 65 -11.84 -4.74 -5.63
N ASP A 66 -11.56 -6.05 -5.59
CA ASP A 66 -12.57 -7.10 -5.78
C ASP A 66 -13.14 -7.58 -4.42
N ASP A 67 -14.15 -8.46 -4.47
CA ASP A 67 -14.92 -8.90 -3.29
C ASP A 67 -14.20 -9.98 -2.43
N ARG A 68 -12.86 -10.03 -2.48
CA ARG A 68 -12.10 -10.93 -1.60
C ARG A 68 -12.17 -10.46 -0.15
N PRO A 69 -12.17 -11.40 0.81
CA PRO A 69 -12.09 -11.05 2.23
C PRO A 69 -10.90 -10.12 2.51
N ALA A 70 -11.12 -9.12 3.35
CA ALA A 70 -10.15 -8.10 3.77
C ALA A 70 -9.65 -7.13 2.70
N ASN A 71 -10.03 -7.25 1.43
CA ASN A 71 -9.62 -6.27 0.43
C ASN A 71 -10.12 -4.85 0.74
N MET A 72 -11.30 -4.74 1.35
CA MET A 72 -11.82 -3.45 1.83
C MET A 72 -10.89 -2.84 2.91
N ASP A 73 -10.42 -3.63 3.87
CA ASP A 73 -9.52 -3.16 4.94
C ASP A 73 -8.15 -2.72 4.37
N LEU A 74 -7.64 -3.47 3.39
CA LEU A 74 -6.40 -3.14 2.69
C LEU A 74 -6.54 -1.87 1.84
N ALA A 75 -7.66 -1.71 1.13
CA ALA A 75 -7.97 -0.53 0.34
C ALA A 75 -8.17 0.72 1.22
N GLU A 76 -8.82 0.57 2.37
CA GLU A 76 -8.97 1.64 3.36
C GLU A 76 -7.60 2.09 3.88
N SER A 77 -6.73 1.13 4.24
CA SER A 77 -5.38 1.43 4.73
C SER A 77 -4.51 2.12 3.67
N LEU A 78 -4.58 1.66 2.41
CA LEU A 78 -3.93 2.34 1.29
C LEU A 78 -4.46 3.76 1.12
N THR A 79 -5.78 3.95 1.20
CA THR A 79 -6.45 5.26 1.08
C THR A 79 -5.99 6.21 2.18
N ILE A 80 -5.81 5.74 3.41
CA ILE A 80 -5.23 6.54 4.50
C ILE A 80 -3.83 7.02 4.12
N GLY A 81 -2.96 6.11 3.66
CA GLY A 81 -1.59 6.46 3.27
C GLY A 81 -1.53 7.45 2.11
N LEU A 82 -2.38 7.27 1.10
CA LEU A 82 -2.50 8.19 -0.04
C LEU A 82 -3.00 9.59 0.39
N ASN A 83 -3.97 9.66 1.30
CA ASN A 83 -4.44 10.95 1.83
C ASN A 83 -3.38 11.66 2.68
N ILE A 84 -2.58 10.93 3.46
CA ILE A 84 -1.42 11.49 4.19
C ILE A 84 -0.40 12.07 3.21
N ALA A 85 -0.22 11.41 2.06
CA ALA A 85 0.57 11.89 0.93
C ALA A 85 -0.10 13.02 0.10
N GLU A 86 -1.27 13.51 0.54
CA GLU A 86 -2.07 14.57 -0.09
C GLU A 86 -2.57 14.25 -1.51
N PHE A 87 -2.72 12.96 -1.84
CA PHE A 87 -3.52 12.55 -2.99
C PHE A 87 -5.01 12.76 -2.71
N GLU A 88 -5.77 13.08 -3.75
CA GLU A 88 -7.22 12.94 -3.74
C GLU A 88 -7.57 11.51 -4.16
N VAL A 89 -8.24 10.76 -3.29
CA VAL A 89 -8.65 9.39 -3.59
C VAL A 89 -10.11 9.37 -4.05
N VAL A 90 -10.36 8.72 -5.19
CA VAL A 90 -11.68 8.55 -5.82
C VAL A 90 -12.05 7.08 -6.02
#